data_AF-A0A2G6P8G2-F1
#
_entry.id   AF-A0A2G6P8G2-F1
#
_cell.length_a   1.000
_cell.length_b   1.000
_cell.length_c   1.000
_cell.angle_alpha   90.00
_cell.angle_beta   90.00
_cell.angle_gamma   90.00
#
_symmetry.space_group_name_H-M   'P 1'
#
loop_
_entity.id
_entity.type
_entity.pdbx_description
1 polymer ?
#
loop_
_entity_poly.entity_id
_entity_poly.type
_entity_poly.pdbx_seq_one_letter_code
_entity_poly.pdbx_strand_id
1 'polypeptide(L)'
;MRLEKKKDEEIAARKGMTGKTILTFIWLIISTVVAYGFINYLIDIGILSYSMFYSVGLPRLIPEWVITIVLVLVVVVLIQIFLFFGFVIVSPEGRRKTGTPTAYSRKNNSFDQFDNGRRD
;
A
#
# COMPACT_ATOMS: atom_id res chain seq x y z
N MET A 1 -36.24 10.68 0.64
CA MET A 1 -35.66 9.98 1.81
C MET A 1 -34.75 8.79 1.50
N ARG A 2 -35.04 7.86 0.57
CA ARG A 2 -34.09 6.76 0.24
C ARG A 2 -32.88 7.18 -0.63
N LEU A 3 -33.03 8.23 -1.43
CA LEU A 3 -31.97 8.76 -2.31
C LEU A 3 -30.94 9.61 -1.55
N GLU A 4 -31.37 10.34 -0.52
CA GLU A 4 -30.47 11.17 0.31
C GLU A 4 -29.55 10.31 1.17
N LYS A 5 -30.09 9.26 1.82
CA LYS A 5 -29.29 8.28 2.57
C LYS A 5 -28.20 7.59 1.73
N LYS A 6 -28.48 7.31 0.45
CA LYS A 6 -27.48 6.73 -0.48
C LYS A 6 -26.34 7.71 -0.80
N LYS A 7 -26.65 9.00 -0.97
CA LYS A 7 -25.62 10.03 -1.15
C LYS A 7 -24.77 10.22 0.09
N ASP A 8 -25.37 10.19 1.28
CA ASP A 8 -24.63 10.34 2.53
C ASP A 8 -23.70 9.16 2.82
N GLU A 9 -24.12 7.92 2.49
CA GLU A 9 -23.26 6.74 2.58
C GLU A 9 -22.07 6.80 1.60
N GLU A 10 -22.28 7.27 0.37
CA GLU A 10 -21.19 7.47 -0.59
C GLU A 10 -20.22 8.58 -0.17
N ILE A 11 -20.73 9.68 0.41
CA ILE A 11 -19.90 10.77 0.93
C ILE A 11 -19.12 10.33 2.18
N ALA A 12 -19.73 9.54 3.07
CA ALA A 12 -19.09 8.99 4.25
C ALA A 12 -17.99 7.97 3.90
N ALA A 13 -18.24 7.10 2.92
CA ALA A 13 -17.24 6.14 2.42
C ALA A 13 -16.03 6.86 1.80
N ARG A 14 -16.25 7.95 1.06
CA ARG A 14 -15.17 8.77 0.49
C ARG A 14 -14.35 9.49 1.57
N LYS A 15 -15.00 10.06 2.59
CA LYS A 15 -14.30 10.70 3.72
C LYS A 15 -13.43 9.71 4.50
N GLY A 16 -13.91 8.48 4.72
CA GLY A 16 -13.16 7.43 5.41
C GLY A 16 -11.93 6.95 4.63
N MET A 17 -11.99 6.94 3.30
CA MET A 17 -10.88 6.52 2.44
C MET A 17 -9.75 7.57 2.40
N THR A 18 -10.10 8.87 2.32
CA THR A 18 -9.10 9.96 2.29
C THR A 18 -8.25 10.01 3.56
N GLY A 19 -8.86 9.85 4.74
CA GLY A 19 -8.12 9.85 6.01
C GLY A 19 -7.11 8.70 6.12
N LYS A 20 -7.49 7.51 5.65
CA LYS A 20 -6.58 6.35 5.60
C LYS A 20 -5.40 6.61 4.67
N THR A 21 -5.64 7.18 3.48
CA THR A 21 -4.58 7.52 2.53
C THR A 21 -3.58 8.52 3.10
N ILE A 22 -4.05 9.57 3.79
CA ILE A 22 -3.17 10.57 4.44
C ILE A 22 -2.29 9.90 5.50
N LEU A 23 -2.87 9.04 6.34
CA LEU A 23 -2.13 8.32 7.36
C LEU A 23 -1.07 7.40 6.74
N THR A 24 -1.43 6.67 5.68
CA THR A 24 -0.47 5.82 4.93
C THR A 24 0.66 6.65 4.35
N PHE A 25 0.38 7.85 3.83
CA PHE A 25 1.39 8.72 3.26
C PHE A 25 2.36 9.27 4.32
N ILE A 26 1.83 9.74 5.47
CA ILE A 26 2.64 10.17 6.61
C ILE A 26 3.53 9.01 7.09
N TRP A 27 2.94 7.82 7.22
CA TRP A 27 3.67 6.64 7.63
C TRP A 27 4.79 6.26 6.66
N LEU A 28 4.53 6.38 5.36
CA LEU A 28 5.53 6.14 4.32
C LEU A 28 6.70 7.13 4.46
N ILE A 29 6.43 8.42 4.67
CA ILE A 29 7.48 9.43 4.90
C ILE A 29 8.33 9.07 6.12
N ILE A 30 7.70 8.72 7.23
CA ILE A 30 8.42 8.33 8.46
C ILE A 30 9.30 7.10 8.19
N SER A 31 8.77 6.08 7.51
CA SER A 31 9.53 4.87 7.18
C SER A 31 10.73 5.17 6.29
N THR A 32 10.60 6.11 5.34
CA THR A 32 11.70 6.54 4.47
C THR A 32 12.79 7.27 5.24
N VAL A 33 12.43 8.17 6.17
CA VAL A 33 13.40 8.88 7.00
C VAL A 33 14.16 7.91 7.91
N VAL A 34 13.45 6.96 8.53
CA VAL A 34 14.06 5.92 9.37
C VAL A 34 14.99 5.03 8.55
N ALA A 35 14.56 4.59 7.37
CA ALA A 35 15.38 3.78 6.46
C ALA A 35 16.64 4.53 6.01
N TYR A 36 16.53 5.82 5.69
CA TYR A 36 17.68 6.66 5.35
C TYR A 36 18.67 6.76 6.51
N GLY A 37 18.19 7.04 7.73
CA GLY A 37 19.06 7.06 8.92
C GLY A 37 19.73 5.71 9.17
N PHE A 38 19.00 4.61 9.01
CA PHE A 38 19.52 3.26 9.17
C PHE A 38 20.60 2.89 8.15
N ILE A 39 20.39 3.23 6.86
CA ILE A 39 21.40 2.99 5.81
C ILE A 39 22.67 3.80 6.09
N ASN A 40 22.56 5.09 6.44
CA ASN A 40 23.74 5.89 6.78
C ASN A 40 24.46 5.33 8.00
N TYR A 41 23.73 4.90 9.02
CA TYR A 41 24.32 4.23 10.18
C TYR A 41 25.10 2.97 9.79
N LEU A 42 24.56 2.12 8.90
CA LEU A 42 25.25 0.92 8.42
C LEU A 42 26.51 1.23 7.60
N ILE A 43 26.51 2.35 6.89
CA ILE A 43 27.68 2.83 6.13
C ILE A 43 28.76 3.35 7.09
N ASP A 44 28.37 4.13 8.11
CA ASP A 44 29.29 4.69 9.10
C ASP A 44 30.03 3.59 9.89
N ILE A 45 29.35 2.50 10.24
CA ILE A 45 29.97 1.36 10.92
C ILE A 45 30.71 0.40 9.97
N GLY A 46 30.73 0.69 8.67
CA GLY A 46 31.47 -0.07 7.65
C GLY A 46 30.85 -1.41 7.26
N ILE A 47 29.61 -1.70 7.66
CA ILE A 47 28.88 -2.91 7.24
C ILE A 47 28.49 -2.79 5.76
N LEU A 48 28.05 -1.61 5.34
CA LEU A 48 27.75 -1.29 3.95
C LEU A 48 28.86 -0.41 3.38
N SER A 49 29.35 -0.76 2.19
CA SER A 49 30.34 0.05 1.48
C SER A 49 29.94 0.22 0.02
N TYR A 50 30.00 1.46 -0.49
CA TYR A 50 29.78 1.75 -1.91
C TYR A 50 30.72 0.94 -2.82
N SER A 51 31.93 0.64 -2.34
CA SER A 51 32.91 -0.17 -3.08
C SER A 51 32.40 -1.59 -3.41
N MET A 52 31.58 -2.18 -2.54
CA MET A 52 30.97 -3.49 -2.73
C MET A 52 29.99 -3.48 -3.91
N PHE A 53 29.27 -2.38 -4.10
CA PHE A 53 28.32 -2.25 -5.19
C PHE A 53 29.02 -2.13 -6.55
N TYR A 54 30.12 -1.36 -6.59
CA TYR A 54 30.93 -1.25 -7.82
C TYR A 54 31.65 -2.56 -8.17
N SER A 55 32.05 -3.37 -7.18
CA SER A 55 32.69 -4.66 -7.45
C SER A 55 31.72 -5.73 -7.97
N VAL A 56 30.43 -5.62 -7.66
CA VAL A 56 29.36 -6.53 -8.12
C VAL A 56 28.85 -6.18 -9.54
N GLY A 57 29.39 -5.13 -10.16
CA GLY A 57 29.14 -4.80 -11.56
C GLY A 57 28.37 -3.49 -11.78
N LEU A 58 28.15 -2.68 -10.74
CA LEU A 58 27.64 -1.33 -10.95
C LEU A 58 28.72 -0.42 -11.57
N PRO A 59 28.42 0.31 -12.65
CA PRO A 59 29.35 1.26 -13.24
C PRO A 59 29.74 2.35 -12.25
N ARG A 60 31.03 2.72 -12.20
CA ARG A 60 31.54 3.85 -11.39
C ARG A 60 30.96 5.22 -11.78
N LEU A 61 30.28 5.30 -12.93
CA LEU A 61 29.54 6.49 -13.35
C LEU A 61 28.31 6.75 -12.48
N ILE A 62 27.80 5.75 -11.76
CA ILE A 62 26.65 5.91 -10.87
C ILE A 62 27.15 6.57 -9.58
N PRO A 63 26.63 7.76 -9.22
CA PRO A 63 27.04 8.43 -8.01
C PRO A 63 26.46 7.75 -6.76
N GLU A 64 27.17 7.87 -5.64
CA GLU A 64 26.85 7.19 -4.38
C GLU A 64 25.43 7.49 -3.88
N TRP A 65 24.95 8.73 -4.04
CA TRP A 65 23.60 9.12 -3.64
C TRP A 65 22.50 8.33 -4.35
N VAL A 66 22.72 7.90 -5.61
CA VAL A 66 21.77 7.04 -6.33
C VAL A 66 21.71 5.66 -5.70
N ILE A 67 22.87 5.10 -5.33
CA ILE A 67 22.96 3.80 -4.65
C ILE A 67 22.21 3.88 -3.31
N THR A 68 22.42 4.96 -2.56
CA THR A 68 21.73 5.18 -1.28
C THR A 68 20.23 5.26 -1.45
N ILE A 69 19.72 6.00 -2.45
CA ILE A 69 18.27 6.06 -2.71
C ILE A 69 17.71 4.67 -3.02
N VAL A 70 18.40 3.89 -3.86
CA VAL A 70 17.96 2.52 -4.18
C VAL A 70 17.94 1.64 -2.94
N LEU A 71 18.98 1.70 -2.10
CA LEU A 71 19.03 0.96 -0.83
C LEU A 71 17.91 1.36 0.13
N VAL A 72 17.64 2.66 0.27
CA VAL A 72 16.53 3.16 1.08
C VAL A 72 15.21 2.62 0.58
N LEU A 73 14.95 2.64 -0.73
CA LEU A 73 13.73 2.08 -1.31
C LEU A 73 13.58 0.58 -1.01
N VAL A 74 14.66 -0.20 -1.14
CA VAL A 74 14.66 -1.63 -0.81
C VAL A 74 14.30 -1.84 0.67
N VAL A 75 14.94 -1.10 1.58
CA VAL A 75 14.65 -1.21 3.02
C VAL A 75 13.22 -0.77 3.35
N VAL A 76 12.73 0.32 2.75
CA VAL A 76 11.35 0.76 2.92
C VAL A 76 10.38 -0.34 2.50
N VAL A 77 10.58 -0.95 1.33
CA VAL A 77 9.73 -2.06 0.86
C VAL A 77 9.75 -3.23 1.85
N LEU A 78 10.93 -3.60 2.37
CA LEU A 78 11.04 -4.65 3.38
C LEU A 78 10.26 -4.29 4.66
N ILE A 79 10.42 -3.07 5.18
CA ILE A 79 9.68 -2.60 6.36
C ILE A 79 8.17 -2.65 6.11
N GLN A 80 7.71 -2.19 4.94
CA GLN A 80 6.28 -2.22 4.59
C GLN A 80 5.73 -3.65 4.53
N ILE A 81 6.51 -4.60 4.01
CA ILE A 81 6.15 -6.03 4.01
C ILE A 81 6.01 -6.55 5.44
N PHE A 82 6.98 -6.31 6.32
CA PHE A 82 6.92 -6.73 7.71
C PHE A 82 5.74 -6.13 8.46
N LEU A 83 5.46 -4.84 8.24
CA LEU A 83 4.31 -4.17 8.83
C LEU A 83 2.98 -4.70 8.29
N PHE A 84 2.91 -5.04 7.00
CA PHE A 84 1.73 -5.66 6.41
C PHE A 84 1.45 -7.02 7.06
N PHE A 85 2.45 -7.89 7.18
CA PHE A 85 2.29 -9.17 7.87
C PHE A 85 1.93 -9.00 9.36
N GLY A 86 2.59 -8.06 10.05
CA GLY A 86 2.26 -7.73 11.43
C GLY A 86 0.82 -7.27 11.58
N PHE A 87 0.34 -6.41 10.66
CA PHE A 87 -1.05 -5.97 10.63
C PHE A 87 -2.02 -7.13 10.37
N VAL A 88 -1.72 -8.03 9.43
CA VAL A 88 -2.56 -9.21 9.15
C VAL A 88 -2.69 -10.12 10.38
N ILE A 89 -1.63 -10.27 11.17
CA ILE A 89 -1.61 -11.14 12.36
C ILE A 89 -2.32 -10.47 13.56
N VAL A 90 -2.09 -9.17 13.78
CA VAL A 90 -2.50 -8.45 14.99
C VAL A 90 -3.87 -7.77 14.84
N SER A 91 -4.27 -7.37 13.63
CA SER A 91 -5.51 -6.60 13.45
C SER A 91 -6.78 -7.50 13.52
N PRO A 92 -7.82 -7.09 14.28
CA PRO A 92 -9.13 -7.75 14.28
C PRO A 92 -9.84 -7.65 12.92
N GLU A 93 -9.48 -6.65 12.09
CA GLU A 93 -10.00 -6.47 10.73
C GLU A 93 -9.47 -7.55 9.77
N GLY A 94 -8.25 -8.07 9.97
CA GLY A 94 -7.74 -9.24 9.25
C GLY A 94 -8.43 -10.57 9.64
N ARG A 95 -9.05 -10.62 10.82
CA ARG A 95 -9.91 -11.73 11.28
C ARG A 95 -11.37 -11.58 10.88
N ARG A 96 -11.81 -10.40 10.45
CA ARG A 96 -13.15 -10.25 9.88
C ARG A 96 -13.11 -10.86 8.49
N LYS A 97 -13.71 -12.05 8.35
CA LYS A 97 -14.04 -12.64 7.05
C LYS A 97 -14.53 -11.52 6.14
N THR A 98 -13.87 -11.31 5.01
CA THR A 98 -14.44 -10.72 3.80
C THR A 98 -15.63 -11.61 3.39
N GLY A 99 -16.76 -11.41 4.05
CA GLY A 99 -17.83 -12.40 4.05
C GLY A 99 -18.86 -12.17 5.15
N THR A 100 -19.40 -10.96 5.24
CA THR A 100 -20.84 -10.87 5.39
C THR A 100 -21.40 -10.34 4.07
N PRO A 101 -22.04 -11.19 3.25
CA PRO A 101 -22.82 -10.67 2.15
C PRO A 101 -23.86 -9.72 2.75
N THR A 102 -23.74 -8.42 2.47
CA THR A 102 -24.86 -7.53 2.66
C THR A 102 -25.99 -8.08 1.80
N ALA A 103 -27.18 -8.27 2.38
CA ALA A 103 -28.38 -8.82 1.71
C ALA A 103 -28.83 -8.01 0.47
N TYR A 104 -28.10 -6.95 0.11
CA TYR A 104 -28.37 -6.05 -1.00
C TYR A 104 -27.30 -6.07 -2.10
N SER A 105 -26.28 -6.94 -2.04
CA SER A 105 -25.46 -7.25 -3.22
C SER A 105 -26.17 -8.30 -4.11
N ARG A 106 -27.42 -8.01 -4.49
CA ARG A 106 -27.92 -8.52 -5.76
C ARG A 106 -27.27 -7.64 -6.81
N LYS A 107 -26.09 -8.06 -7.25
CA LYS A 107 -25.47 -7.65 -8.49
C LYS A 107 -26.58 -7.66 -9.54
N ASN A 108 -27.14 -6.50 -9.88
CA ASN A 108 -27.98 -6.37 -11.06
C ASN A 108 -26.98 -6.51 -12.21
N ASN A 109 -26.77 -7.75 -12.65
CA ASN A 109 -26.03 -8.02 -13.85
C ASN A 109 -26.83 -7.35 -14.97
N SER A 110 -26.33 -6.24 -15.50
CA SER A 110 -26.88 -5.55 -16.68
C SER A 110 -26.87 -6.42 -17.95
N PHE A 111 -26.62 -7.73 -17.81
CA PHE A 111 -26.56 -8.73 -18.87
C PHE A 111 -27.86 -9.56 -18.96
N ASP A 112 -28.68 -9.61 -17.91
CA ASP A 112 -29.94 -10.38 -17.93
C ASP A 112 -31.10 -9.62 -18.62
N GLN A 113 -30.91 -8.33 -18.93
CA GLN A 113 -31.95 -7.50 -19.53
C GLN A 113 -32.03 -7.63 -21.06
N PHE A 114 -31.07 -8.30 -21.71
CA PHE A 114 -31.05 -8.49 -23.16
C PHE A 114 -31.73 -9.77 -23.64
N ASP A 115 -32.04 -10.72 -22.75
CA ASP A 115 -32.61 -12.02 -23.15
C ASP A 115 -34.15 -12.09 -23.04
N ASN A 116 -34.79 -11.09 -22.44
CA ASN A 116 -36.24 -11.05 -22.24
C ASN A 116 -36.99 -10.20 -23.29
N GLY A 117 -36.35 -9.89 -24.43
CA GLY A 117 -36.93 -9.12 -25.53
C GLY A 117 -37.28 -9.91 -26.80
N ARG A 118 -37.26 -11.26 -26.76
CA ARG A 118 -37.50 -12.11 -27.93
C ARG A 118 -38.35 -13.34 -27.63
N ARG A 119 -39.50 -13.14 -27.01
CA ARG A 119 -40.60 -14.11 -27.07
C ARG A 119 -41.90 -13.35 -27.29
N ASP A 120 -42.13 -13.07 -28.58
CA ASP A 120 -43.48 -12.95 -29.14
C ASP A 120 -44.26 -14.26 -28.94
#